data_AF-A0A377M200-F1
#
_entry.id   AF-A0A377M200-F1
#
_cell.length_a   1.000
_cell.length_b   1.000
_cell.length_c   1.000
_cell.angle_alpha   90.00
_cell.angle_beta   90.00
_cell.angle_gamma   90.00
#
_symmetry.space_group_name_H-M   'P 1'
#
loop_
_entity.id
_entity.type
_entity.pdbx_description
1 polymer ?
#
loop_
_entity_poly.entity_id
_entity_poly.type
_entity_poly.pdbx_seq_one_letter_code
_entity_poly.pdbx_strand_id
1 'polypeptide(L)'
;MPQLTSLVDADLDWQENQGQLLVMARDNPDPLLDLPWQITAQQLNISDGRWNWNLSGMPMSGRVGLRVDNWQQGLEKATFTGRPQCSDSGDAGKGNAVLNLGRAGSAWKTATCRFT
;
A
#
# COMPACT_ATOMS: atom_id res chain seq x y z
N MET A 1 9.81 8.29 9.61
CA MET A 1 8.97 8.48 8.41
C MET A 1 9.91 8.45 7.21
N PRO A 2 9.62 7.67 6.15
CA PRO A 2 10.43 7.74 4.93
C PRO A 2 10.43 9.18 4.42
N GLN A 3 11.62 9.71 4.10
CA GLN A 3 11.76 11.05 3.54
C GLN A 3 11.69 10.90 2.02
N LEU A 4 10.60 11.36 1.41
CA LEU A 4 10.54 11.50 -0.05
C LEU A 4 11.50 12.62 -0.43
N THR A 5 12.68 12.27 -0.92
CA THR A 5 13.73 13.22 -1.29
C THR A 5 13.47 13.89 -2.65
N SER A 6 12.44 13.42 -3.38
CA SER A 6 12.08 13.86 -4.72
C SER A 6 10.58 14.20 -4.78
N LEU A 7 10.23 15.13 -5.67
CA LEU A 7 8.83 15.42 -5.99
C LEU A 7 8.19 14.15 -6.58
N VAL A 8 7.01 13.82 -6.06
CA VAL A 8 6.23 12.69 -6.54
C VAL A 8 5.04 13.21 -7.33
N ASP A 9 4.78 12.56 -8.46
CA ASP A 9 3.55 12.72 -9.22
C ASP A 9 2.63 11.54 -8.91
N ALA A 10 1.34 11.83 -8.78
CA ALA A 10 0.32 10.83 -8.47
C ALA A 10 -0.79 10.93 -9.51
N ASP A 11 -0.96 9.85 -10.27
CA ASP A 11 -2.00 9.70 -11.28
C ASP A 11 -3.09 8.77 -10.77
N LEU A 12 -4.35 9.22 -10.90
CA LEU A 12 -5.53 8.49 -10.48
C LEU A 12 -6.41 8.22 -11.70
N ASP A 13 -6.37 6.99 -12.19
CA ASP A 13 -7.29 6.53 -13.22
C ASP A 13 -8.50 5.87 -12.56
N TRP A 14 -9.70 6.37 -12.87
CA TRP A 14 -10.96 5.85 -12.35
C TRP A 14 -11.92 5.53 -13.48
N GLN A 15 -12.45 4.31 -13.50
CA GLN A 15 -13.45 3.86 -14.47
C GLN A 15 -14.50 3.00 -13.77
N GLU A 16 -15.74 3.51 -13.73
CA GLU A 16 -16.87 2.86 -13.08
C GLU A 16 -16.58 2.45 -11.62
N ASN A 17 -16.32 1.17 -11.41
CA ASN A 17 -16.14 0.54 -10.12
C ASN A 17 -14.71 0.01 -9.93
N GLN A 18 -13.76 0.49 -10.75
CA GLN A 18 -12.36 0.10 -10.69
C GLN A 18 -11.43 1.25 -11.08
N GLY A 19 -10.15 1.08 -10.84
CA GLY A 19 -9.17 2.09 -11.18
C GLY A 19 -7.77 1.73 -10.73
N GLN A 20 -6.85 2.66 -10.90
CA GLN A 20 -5.45 2.50 -10.55
C GLN A 20 -4.86 3.82 -10.05
N LEU A 21 -4.07 3.72 -8.97
CA LEU A 21 -3.30 4.84 -8.42
C LEU A 21 -1.86 4.50 -8.70
N LEU A 22 -1.25 5.31 -9.55
CA LEU A 22 0.16 5.21 -9.87
C LEU A 22 0.87 6.40 -9.23
N VAL A 23 1.92 6.13 -8.46
CA VAL A 23 2.78 7.19 -7.89
C VAL A 23 4.18 7.00 -8.42
N MET A 24 4.69 8.02 -9.10
CA MET A 24 6.02 8.05 -9.70
C MET A 24 6.88 9.08 -8.97
N ALA A 25 8.16 8.76 -8.74
CA ALA A 25 9.14 9.80 -8.43
C ALA A 25 9.71 10.32 -9.75
N ARG A 26 9.88 11.63 -9.90
CA ARG A 26 10.35 12.21 -11.18
C ARG A 26 11.74 11.75 -11.63
N ASP A 27 12.53 11.28 -10.67
CA ASP A 27 13.89 10.77 -10.83
C ASP A 27 13.95 9.23 -10.81
N ASN A 28 12.81 8.54 -10.73
CA ASN A 28 12.73 7.09 -10.71
C ASN A 28 11.87 6.55 -11.86
N PRO A 29 12.42 5.72 -12.75
CA PRO A 29 11.63 5.09 -13.82
C PRO A 29 10.63 4.05 -13.30
N ASP A 30 10.84 3.51 -12.10
CA ASP A 30 9.92 2.54 -11.49
C ASP A 30 8.90 3.25 -10.58
N PRO A 31 7.61 2.83 -10.60
CA PRO A 31 6.61 3.39 -9.71
C PRO A 31 6.94 3.12 -8.24
N LEU A 32 6.76 4.15 -7.41
CA LEU A 32 6.80 4.02 -5.96
C LEU A 32 5.59 3.25 -5.44
N LEU A 33 4.42 3.49 -6.05
CA LEU A 33 3.18 2.79 -5.77
C LEU A 33 2.43 2.51 -7.06
N ASP A 34 1.88 1.31 -7.15
CA ASP A 34 0.96 0.91 -8.21
C ASP A 34 -0.16 0.11 -7.55
N LEU A 35 -1.31 0.74 -7.37
CA LEU A 35 -2.42 0.18 -6.60
C LEU A 35 -3.67 0.09 -7.49
N PRO A 36 -3.87 -1.03 -8.21
CA PRO A 36 -5.14 -1.29 -8.87
C PRO A 36 -6.20 -1.61 -7.81
N TRP A 37 -7.36 -0.98 -7.90
CA TRP A 37 -8.51 -1.29 -7.05
C TRP A 37 -9.75 -1.66 -7.84
N GLN A 38 -10.61 -2.39 -7.15
CA GLN A 38 -12.03 -2.56 -7.48
C GLN A 38 -12.85 -2.17 -6.26
N ILE A 39 -14.00 -1.56 -6.49
CA ILE A 39 -14.88 -1.04 -5.45
C ILE A 39 -16.33 -1.45 -5.72
N THR A 40 -17.06 -1.72 -4.66
CA THR A 40 -18.51 -1.93 -4.63
C THR A 40 -19.08 -1.05 -3.52
N ALA A 41 -20.41 -1.04 -3.37
CA ALA A 41 -21.05 -0.31 -2.27
C ALA A 41 -20.55 -0.78 -0.89
N GLN A 42 -20.20 -2.06 -0.74
CA GLN A 42 -19.74 -2.62 0.53
C GLN A 42 -18.23 -2.75 0.66
N GLN A 43 -17.49 -2.89 -0.44
CA GLN A 43 -16.09 -3.33 -0.38
C GLN A 43 -15.18 -2.55 -1.33
N LEU A 44 -14.01 -2.15 -0.87
CA LEU A 44 -12.86 -1.79 -1.71
C LEU A 44 -11.83 -2.91 -1.65
N ASN A 45 -11.25 -3.29 -2.78
CA ASN A 45 -10.26 -4.34 -2.85
C ASN A 45 -9.08 -3.94 -3.74
N ILE A 46 -7.88 -4.09 -3.21
CA ILE A 46 -6.59 -4.02 -3.89
C ILE A 46 -6.00 -5.43 -3.76
N SER A 47 -5.90 -6.17 -4.86
CA SER A 47 -5.48 -7.57 -4.83
C SER A 47 -3.99 -7.77 -5.11
N ASP A 48 -3.40 -6.94 -5.97
CA ASP A 48 -2.02 -7.06 -6.42
C ASP A 48 -1.30 -5.70 -6.46
N GLY A 49 -1.52 -4.89 -5.43
CA GLY A 49 -0.82 -3.62 -5.29
C GLY A 49 0.68 -3.85 -5.18
N ARG A 50 1.47 -2.94 -5.72
CA ARG A 50 2.93 -2.95 -5.66
C ARG A 50 3.41 -1.68 -4.98
N TRP A 51 4.52 -1.81 -4.26
CA TRP A 51 5.20 -0.67 -3.65
C TRP A 51 6.71 -0.84 -3.78
N ASN A 52 7.41 0.28 -3.88
CA ASN A 52 8.85 0.37 -3.97
C ASN A 52 9.32 1.68 -3.33
N TRP A 53 10.10 1.58 -2.26
CA TRP A 53 10.64 2.73 -1.54
C TRP A 53 12.10 2.52 -1.20
N ASN A 54 12.89 3.57 -1.31
CA ASN A 54 14.24 3.58 -0.75
C ASN A 54 14.19 4.10 0.69
N LEU A 55 14.22 3.18 1.65
CA LEU A 55 14.21 3.49 3.09
C LEU A 55 15.65 3.62 3.58
N SER A 56 16.12 4.86 3.75
CA SER A 56 17.45 5.16 4.30
C SER A 56 18.62 4.49 3.55
N GLY A 57 18.52 4.40 2.22
CA GLY A 57 19.53 3.75 1.37
C GLY A 57 19.27 2.26 1.11
N MET A 58 18.22 1.69 1.69
CA MET A 58 17.82 0.30 1.51
C MET A 58 16.61 0.22 0.56
N PRO A 59 16.78 -0.31 -0.67
CA PRO A 59 15.69 -0.47 -1.62
C PRO A 59 14.74 -1.57 -1.13
N MET A 60 13.59 -1.13 -0.62
CA MET A 60 12.51 -1.98 -0.14
C MET A 60 11.40 -2.01 -1.16
N SER A 61 10.96 -3.19 -1.53
CA SER A 61 9.83 -3.36 -2.44
C SER A 61 8.90 -4.45 -1.95
N GLY A 62 7.71 -4.53 -2.53
CA GLY A 62 6.83 -5.62 -2.20
C GLY A 62 5.48 -5.53 -2.87
N ARG A 63 4.60 -6.45 -2.45
CA ARG A 63 3.21 -6.50 -2.87
C ARG A 63 2.30 -6.23 -1.70
N VAL A 64 1.12 -5.69 -1.97
CA VAL A 64 0.10 -5.42 -0.95
C VAL A 64 -1.26 -5.84 -1.47
N GLY A 65 -1.89 -6.75 -0.70
CA GLY A 65 -3.32 -6.97 -0.77
C GLY A 65 -4.02 -6.19 0.35
N LEU A 66 -5.06 -5.43 0.02
CA LEU A 66 -5.90 -4.70 0.98
C LEU A 66 -7.37 -4.87 0.61
N ARG A 67 -8.19 -5.26 1.59
CA ARG A 67 -9.65 -5.21 1.53
C ARG A 67 -10.16 -4.22 2.57
N VAL A 68 -11.11 -3.38 2.17
CA VAL A 68 -11.80 -2.47 3.07
C VAL A 68 -13.29 -2.73 2.96
N ASP A 69 -13.88 -3.24 4.04
CA ASP A 69 -15.31 -3.53 4.13
C ASP A 69 -16.05 -2.37 4.80
N ASN A 70 -17.31 -2.16 4.45
CA ASN A 70 -18.22 -1.13 4.99
C ASN A 70 -17.73 0.31 4.83
N TRP A 71 -16.91 0.60 3.81
CA TRP A 71 -16.29 1.91 3.61
C TRP A 71 -17.32 3.04 3.40
N GLN A 72 -18.46 2.77 2.77
CA GLN A 72 -19.54 3.75 2.57
C GLN A 72 -20.29 4.12 3.86
N GLN A 73 -20.15 3.35 4.93
CA GLN A 73 -20.80 3.64 6.20
C GLN A 73 -19.99 4.57 7.11
N GLY A 74 -18.87 5.11 6.59
CA GLY A 74 -17.89 5.91 7.32
C GLY A 74 -16.63 5.11 7.62
N LEU A 75 -15.46 5.78 7.58
CA LEU A 75 -14.16 5.14 7.83
C LEU A 75 -14.11 4.51 9.24
N GLU A 76 -14.78 5.10 10.21
CA GLU A 76 -14.87 4.61 11.59
C GLU A 76 -15.57 3.25 11.71
N LYS A 77 -16.41 2.90 10.74
CA LYS A 77 -17.06 1.58 10.63
C LYS A 77 -16.36 0.68 9.62
N ALA A 78 -15.43 1.22 8.84
CA ALA A 78 -14.70 0.46 7.86
C ALA A 78 -13.74 -0.53 8.52
N THR A 79 -13.73 -1.76 8.01
CA THR A 79 -12.82 -2.81 8.46
C THR A 79 -11.75 -3.01 7.40
N PHE A 80 -10.50 -2.81 7.77
CA PHE A 80 -9.36 -2.91 6.87
C PHE A 80 -8.62 -4.23 7.13
N THR A 81 -8.51 -5.07 6.11
CA THR A 81 -7.81 -6.34 6.19
C THR A 81 -6.74 -6.39 5.10
N GLY A 82 -5.47 -6.60 5.46
CA GLY A 82 -4.40 -6.60 4.48
C GLY A 82 -3.32 -7.64 4.71
N ARG A 83 -2.58 -7.94 3.66
CA ARG A 83 -1.38 -8.79 3.66
C ARG A 83 -0.28 -8.12 2.83
N PRO A 84 0.52 -7.23 3.43
CA PRO A 84 1.72 -6.74 2.77
C PRO A 84 2.82 -7.81 2.74
N GLN A 85 3.52 -7.89 1.64
CA GLN A 85 4.76 -8.62 1.50
C GLN A 85 5.87 -7.58 1.39
N CYS A 86 7.01 -7.85 2.02
CA CYS A 86 8.17 -6.97 1.93
C CYS A 86 9.38 -7.79 1.45
N SER A 87 10.18 -7.20 0.59
CA SER A 87 11.44 -7.74 0.12
C SER A 87 12.47 -6.62 0.10
N ASP A 88 13.62 -6.88 0.71
CA ASP A 88 14.81 -6.07 0.54
C ASP A 88 15.59 -6.64 -0.65
N SER A 89 16.21 -5.77 -1.45
CA SER A 89 17.14 -6.17 -2.52
C SER A 89 18.56 -6.40 -1.98
N GLY A 90 18.85 -5.96 -0.75
CA GLY A 90 20.01 -6.38 0.03
C GLY A 90 19.86 -7.82 0.56
N ASP A 91 20.99 -8.44 0.89
CA ASP A 91 21.21 -9.86 1.25
C ASP A 91 20.31 -10.43 2.40
N ALA A 92 19.35 -9.66 2.93
CA ALA A 92 18.48 -9.99 4.06
C ALA A 92 17.20 -10.79 3.69
N GLY A 93 16.94 -11.05 2.40
CA GLY A 93 15.88 -11.97 1.97
C GLY A 93 14.43 -11.44 2.05
N LYS A 94 13.46 -12.31 1.74
CA LYS A 94 12.01 -12.00 1.69
C LYS A 94 11.40 -11.99 3.10
N GLY A 95 10.76 -10.88 3.49
CA GLY A 95 10.09 -10.72 4.79
C GLY A 95 8.55 -10.73 4.66
N ASN A 96 7.86 -11.41 5.57
CA ASN A 96 6.40 -11.35 5.65
C ASN A 96 5.97 -10.23 6.59
N ALA A 97 5.12 -9.32 6.13
CA ALA A 97 4.47 -8.32 6.97
C ALA A 97 2.99 -8.67 7.14
N VAL A 98 2.54 -8.86 8.37
CA VAL A 98 1.11 -9.00 8.63
C VAL A 98 0.60 -7.65 9.09
N LEU A 99 -0.26 -7.04 8.27
CA LEU A 99 -0.91 -5.77 8.60
C LEU A 99 -2.36 -6.03 9.02
N ASN A 100 -2.59 -6.00 10.32
CA ASN A 100 -3.93 -5.99 10.90
C ASN A 100 -4.32 -4.54 11.18
N LEU A 101 -5.14 -3.96 10.31
CA LEU A 101 -5.70 -2.62 10.51
C LEU A 101 -7.01 -2.75 11.30
N GLY A 102 -7.13 -2.00 12.39
CA GLY A 102 -8.37 -1.90 13.15
C GLY A 102 -9.36 -0.93 12.49
N ARG A 103 -10.58 -0.85 13.02
CA ARG A 103 -11.55 0.20 12.66
C ARG A 103 -10.88 1.58 12.64
N ALA A 104 -11.21 2.44 11.68
CA ALA A 104 -10.48 3.71 11.49
C ALA A 104 -10.68 4.77 12.60
N GLY A 105 -11.26 4.40 13.74
CA GLY A 105 -11.49 5.29 14.88
C GLY A 105 -10.46 5.20 16.02
N SER A 106 -9.59 4.19 16.05
CA SER A 106 -8.68 4.01 17.20
C SER A 106 -7.31 3.44 16.81
N ALA A 107 -6.32 4.34 16.87
CA ALA A 107 -4.89 4.12 16.68
C ALA A 107 -4.47 3.64 15.27
N TRP A 108 -3.65 4.44 14.60
CA TRP A 108 -2.88 4.01 13.44
C TRP A 108 -2.11 2.73 13.82
N LYS A 109 -2.48 1.59 13.23
CA LYS A 109 -1.79 0.32 13.48
C LYS A 109 -0.60 0.23 12.53
N THR A 110 0.59 0.26 13.09
CA THR A 110 1.87 0.17 12.38
C THR A 110 2.00 -1.18 11.69
N ALA A 111 2.32 -1.17 10.39
CA ALA A 111 2.82 -2.34 9.69
C ALA A 111 4.32 -2.49 10.00
N THR A 112 4.74 -3.64 10.53
CA THR A 112 6.17 -3.92 10.75
C THR A 112 6.60 -5.02 9.79
N CYS A 113 7.42 -4.68 8.79
CA CYS A 113 8.16 -5.69 8.03
C CYS A 113 9.26 -6.26 8.94
N ARG A 114 9.26 -7.57 9.17
CA ARG A 114 10.38 -8.27 9.82
C ARG A 114 11.11 -9.10 8.77
N PHE A 115 12.40 -8.87 8.66
CA PHE A 115 13.33 -9.71 7.90
C PHE A 115 14.01 -10.65 8.91
N THR A 116 14.16 -11.93 8.56
CA THR A 116 14.77 -12.97 9.41
C THR A 116 16.19 -13.27 8.96
#